data_AF-A0A968B5Z1-F1
#
_entry.id   AF-A0A968B5Z1-F1
#
_cell.length_a   1.000
_cell.length_b   1.000
_cell.length_c   1.000
_cell.angle_alpha   90.00
_cell.angle_beta   90.00
_cell.angle_gamma   90.00
#
_symmetry.space_group_name_H-M   'P 1'
#
loop_
_entity.id
_entity.type
_entity.pdbx_description
1 polymer ?
#
loop_
_entity_poly.entity_id
_entity_poly.type
_entity_poly.pdbx_seq_one_letter_code
_entity_poly.pdbx_strand_id
1 'polypeptide(L)' 'EAKEIKPLGTNTTINIDVRLVAATNKVLMDEVENGNFREDLYYRLNIVDIKLPSLSERKEDIPLLV' A
#
# COMPACT_ATOMS: atom_id res chain seq x y z
N GLU A 1 15.26 -9.90 3.15
CA GLU A 1 15.39 -8.80 2.17
C GLU A 1 16.00 -7.58 2.87
N ALA A 2 16.86 -6.81 2.21
CA ALA A 2 17.63 -5.74 2.83
C ALA A 2 16.70 -4.57 3.25
N LYS A 3 16.57 -4.35 4.57
CA LYS A 3 15.85 -3.20 5.13
C LYS A 3 16.75 -1.96 5.07
N GLU A 4 17.04 -1.50 3.87
CA GLU A 4 18.03 -0.46 3.64
C GLU A 4 17.52 0.57 2.65
N ILE A 5 17.89 1.83 2.87
CA ILE A 5 17.62 2.94 1.94
C ILE A 5 18.89 3.71 1.64
N LYS A 6 18.91 4.39 0.49
CA LYS A 6 20.00 5.25 0.06
C LYS A 6 19.41 6.61 -0.32
N PRO A 7 19.70 7.69 0.42
CA PRO A 7 19.28 9.04 0.04
C PRO A 7 19.84 9.44 -1.33
N LEU A 8 19.14 10.30 -2.05
CA LEU A 8 19.61 10.79 -3.34
C LEU A 8 20.89 11.64 -3.16
N GLY A 9 21.88 11.44 -4.02
CA GLY A 9 23.14 12.20 -4.01
C GLY A 9 24.19 11.74 -2.99
N THR A 10 23.94 10.69 -2.20
CA THR A 10 24.95 10.07 -1.32
C THR A 10 25.28 8.65 -1.78
N ASN A 11 26.44 8.12 -1.36
CA ASN A 11 26.79 6.71 -1.49
C ASN A 11 26.58 5.91 -0.20
N THR A 12 26.01 6.55 0.83
CA THR A 12 25.77 5.93 2.13
C THR A 12 24.44 5.20 2.14
N THR A 13 24.47 3.94 2.54
CA THR A 13 23.28 3.12 2.79
C THR A 13 22.92 3.18 4.28
N ILE A 14 21.63 3.26 4.59
CA ILE A 14 21.10 3.35 5.95
C ILE A 14 20.19 2.15 6.20
N ASN A 15 20.48 1.39 7.25
CA ASN A 15 19.60 0.34 7.74
C ASN A 15 18.37 0.94 8.42
N ILE A 16 17.19 0.40 8.14
CA ILE A 16 15.91 0.85 8.66
C ILE A 16 15.13 -0.34 9.25
N ASP A 17 14.28 -0.06 10.22
CA ASP A 17 13.27 -1.02 10.67
C ASP A 17 11.92 -0.33 10.65
N VAL A 18 11.11 -0.68 9.65
CA VAL A 18 9.85 0.02 9.37
C VAL A 18 8.73 -0.98 9.12
N ARG A 19 7.52 -0.58 9.50
CA ARG A 19 6.28 -1.24 9.10
C ARG A 19 5.62 -0.41 8.01
N LEU A 20 5.37 -1.02 6.86
CA LEU A 20 4.72 -0.38 5.72
C LEU A 20 3.21 -0.66 5.75
N VAL A 21 2.41 0.40 5.62
CA VAL A 21 0.96 0.32 5.39
C VAL A 21 0.67 1.17 4.17
N ALA A 22 0.04 0.58 3.16
CA ALA A 22 -0.34 1.26 1.92
C ALA A 22 -1.86 1.15 1.73
N ALA A 23 -2.44 2.14 1.07
CA ALA A 23 -3.84 2.16 0.70
C ALA A 23 -3.99 2.78 -0.69
N THR A 24 -4.93 2.28 -1.48
CA THR A 24 -5.22 2.77 -2.82
C THR A 24 -6.71 2.58 -3.12
N ASN A 25 -7.27 3.50 -3.90
CA ASN A 25 -8.63 3.40 -4.42
C ASN A 25 -8.68 2.77 -5.83
N LYS A 26 -7.52 2.48 -6.42
CA LYS A 26 -7.38 1.78 -7.70
C LYS A 26 -7.24 0.27 -7.45
N VAL A 27 -7.72 -0.54 -8.40
CA VAL A 27 -7.45 -1.98 -8.40
C VAL A 27 -5.99 -2.19 -8.83
N LEU A 28 -5.14 -2.64 -7.90
CA LEU A 28 -3.70 -2.76 -8.17
C LEU A 28 -3.38 -3.80 -9.24
N MET A 29 -4.16 -4.88 -9.33
CA MET A 29 -3.93 -5.92 -10.34
C MET A 29 -4.08 -5.34 -11.76
N ASP A 30 -5.12 -4.53 -11.99
CA ASP A 30 -5.31 -3.84 -13.28
C ASP A 30 -4.14 -2.88 -13.58
N GLU A 31 -3.59 -2.21 -12.58
CA GLU A 31 -2.43 -1.32 -12.76
C GLU A 31 -1.13 -2.09 -13.04
N VAL A 32 -1.00 -3.33 -12.54
CA VAL A 32 0.09 -4.25 -12.91
C VAL A 32 -0.06 -4.68 -14.37
N GLU A 33 -1.25 -5.11 -14.79
CA GLU A 33 -1.53 -5.52 -16.16
C GLU A 33 -1.31 -4.39 -17.17
N ASN A 34 -1.65 -3.15 -16.79
CA ASN A 34 -1.42 -1.95 -17.59
C ASN A 34 0.04 -1.45 -17.60
N GLY A 35 0.95 -2.09 -16.83
CA GLY A 35 2.36 -1.70 -16.73
C GLY A 35 2.63 -0.42 -15.92
N ASN A 36 1.61 0.09 -15.22
CA ASN A 36 1.73 1.28 -14.37
C ASN A 36 2.23 0.94 -12.97
N PHE A 37 2.15 -0.32 -12.57
CA PHE A 37 2.59 -0.79 -11.27
C PHE A 37 3.49 -2.02 -11.40
N ARG A 38 4.51 -2.08 -10.55
CA ARG A 38 5.45 -3.20 -10.56
C ARG A 38 4.85 -4.44 -9.90
N GLU A 39 4.87 -5.55 -10.63
CA GLU A 39 4.37 -6.84 -10.16
C GLU A 39 5.08 -7.32 -8.87
N ASP A 40 6.39 -7.16 -8.79
CA ASP A 40 7.17 -7.56 -7.61
C ASP A 40 6.80 -6.77 -6.34
N LEU A 41 6.52 -5.48 -6.49
CA LEU A 41 6.04 -4.63 -5.39
C LEU A 41 4.61 -5.01 -4.98
N TYR A 42 3.76 -5.39 -5.93
CA TYR A 42 2.40 -5.85 -5.65
C TYR A 42 2.41 -7.08 -4.74
N TYR A 43 3.18 -8.12 -5.08
CA TYR A 43 3.26 -9.32 -4.26
C TYR A 43 3.91 -9.09 -2.88
N ARG A 44 4.77 -8.08 -2.74
CA ARG A 44 5.35 -7.69 -1.44
C ARG A 44 4.38 -6.92 -0.55
N LEU A 45 3.53 -6.07 -1.12
CA LEU A 45 2.51 -5.33 -0.38
C LEU A 45 1.33 -6.22 -0.02
N ASN A 46 0.92 -7.10 -0.93
CA ASN A 46 -0.32 -7.86 -0.87
C ASN A 46 -0.23 -9.14 -0.01
N ILE A 47 0.41 -9.05 1.16
CA ILE A 47 0.46 -10.15 2.13
C ILE A 47 -0.84 -10.20 2.95
N VAL A 48 -1.39 -9.03 3.28
CA VAL A 48 -2.68 -8.88 3.98
C VAL A 48 -3.45 -7.75 3.29
N ASP A 49 -4.51 -8.13 2.57
CA ASP A 49 -5.44 -7.17 1.97
C ASP A 49 -6.63 -6.91 2.91
N ILE A 50 -6.99 -5.64 3.07
CA ILE A 50 -8.15 -5.20 3.84
C ILE A 50 -9.04 -4.37 2.93
N LYS A 51 -10.10 -4.99 2.42
CA LYS A 51 -11.12 -4.31 1.64
C LYS A 51 -12.03 -3.49 2.57
N LEU A 52 -11.91 -2.17 2.50
CA LEU A 52 -12.77 -1.27 3.25
C LEU A 52 -14.11 -1.07 2.49
N PRO A 53 -15.27 -1.38 3.11
CA PRO A 53 -16.56 -1.10 2.49
C PRO A 53 -16.82 0.40 2.44
N SER A 54 -17.58 0.82 1.44
CA SER A 54 -18.12 2.17 1.35
C SER A 54 -19.09 2.45 2.51
N LEU A 55 -19.27 3.73 2.87
CA LEU A 55 -20.23 4.11 3.91
C LEU A 55 -21.68 3.74 3.54
N SER A 56 -22.01 3.69 2.24
CA SER A 56 -23.29 3.19 1.74
C SER A 56 -23.56 1.72 2.07
N GLU A 57 -22.50 0.91 2.22
CA GLU A 57 -22.58 -0.49 2.67
C GLU A 57 -22.61 -0.60 4.20
N ARG A 58 -22.35 0.50 4.92
CA ARG A 58 -22.29 0.61 6.38
C ARG A 58 -23.21 1.70 6.93
N LYS A 59 -24.48 1.70 6.51
CA LYS A 59 -25.45 2.76 6.87
C LYS A 59 -25.68 2.88 8.38
N GLU A 60 -25.53 1.78 9.10
CA GLU A 60 -25.66 1.70 10.56
C GLU A 60 -24.64 2.57 11.30
N ASP A 61 -23.49 2.85 10.67
CA ASP A 61 -22.44 3.68 11.26
C ASP A 61 -22.66 5.18 11.04
N ILE A 62 -23.58 5.57 10.13
CA ILE A 62 -23.83 6.99 9.81
C ILE A 62 -24.23 7.80 11.05
N PRO A 63 -25.15 7.35 11.93
CA PRO A 63 -25.53 8.10 13.13
C PRO A 63 -24.39 8.31 14.13
N LEU A 64 -23.33 7.49 14.09
CA LEU A 64 -22.17 7.61 14.98
C LEU A 64 -21.13 8.65 14.49
N LEU A 65 -21.30 9.18 13.28
CA LEU A 65 -20.33 10.05 12.61
C LEU A 65 -20.81 11.52 12.46
N VAL A 66 -22.02 11.85 12.92
CA VAL A 66 -22.65 13.19 12.87
C VAL A 66 -22.80 13.84 14.24
#